data_AF-A0A443RWC1-F1
#
_entry.id   AF-A0A443RWC1-F1
#
_cell.length_a   1.000
_cell.length_b   1.000
_cell.length_c   1.000
_cell.angle_alpha   90.00
_cell.angle_beta   90.00
_cell.angle_gamma   90.00
#
_symmetry.space_group_name_H-M   'P 1'
#
loop_
_entity.id
_entity.type
_entity.pdbx_description
1 polymer ?
#
loop_
_entity_poly.entity_id
_entity_poly.type
_entity_poly.pdbx_seq_one_letter_code
_entity_poly.pdbx_strand_id
1 'polypeptide(L)'
;MPKTKGKELSIDEKVKLIQEHERGKSFRHLGVLSGIGKSRSDGIYKNREAIRKQYESFAPNSRKRREKSTENSEINSATWNWFQKARIMDVPLSGPLLQAKDRTIASLLDNTTFKASNGWLESFRTTHGIRFGVLSGESNSVSDSE
;
A
#
# COMPACT_ATOMS: atom_id res chain seq x y z
N MET A 1 3.04 38.44 -11.36
CA MET A 1 1.85 37.62 -11.68
C MET A 1 1.60 36.64 -10.55
N PRO A 2 0.41 36.61 -9.93
CA PRO A 2 0.12 35.64 -8.88
C PRO A 2 0.11 34.22 -9.48
N LYS A 3 0.92 33.32 -8.91
CA LYS A 3 0.92 31.90 -9.27
C LYS A 3 -0.41 31.31 -8.80
N THR A 4 -1.34 31.05 -9.72
CA THR A 4 -2.57 30.33 -9.40
C THR A 4 -2.20 28.97 -8.81
N LYS A 5 -2.70 28.67 -7.60
CA LYS A 5 -2.56 27.35 -6.99
C LYS A 5 -3.29 26.36 -7.91
N GLY A 6 -2.53 25.66 -8.77
CA GLY A 6 -3.11 24.84 -9.83
C GLY A 6 -3.83 23.63 -9.25
N LYS A 7 -5.07 23.39 -9.69
CA LYS A 7 -5.90 22.22 -9.35
C LYS A 7 -5.06 20.94 -9.30
N GLU A 8 -5.05 20.27 -8.15
CA GLU A 8 -4.39 18.98 -7.99
C GLU A 8 -5.33 17.88 -8.47
N LEU A 9 -4.88 17.10 -9.47
CA LEU A 9 -5.65 15.97 -9.98
C LEU A 9 -5.40 14.73 -9.12
N SER A 10 -6.50 14.01 -8.83
CA SER A 10 -6.47 12.68 -8.25
C SER A 10 -5.74 11.67 -9.14
N ILE A 11 -5.35 10.52 -8.60
CA ILE A 11 -4.67 9.46 -9.38
C ILE A 11 -5.60 8.94 -10.48
N ASP A 12 -6.89 8.79 -10.21
CA ASP A 12 -7.88 8.37 -11.20
C ASP A 12 -7.99 9.38 -12.36
N GLU A 13 -8.09 10.68 -12.05
CA GLU A 13 -8.11 11.75 -13.08
C GLU A 13 -6.82 11.76 -13.92
N LYS A 14 -5.65 11.51 -13.31
CA LYS A 14 -4.38 11.42 -14.04
C LYS A 14 -4.34 10.20 -14.97
N VAL A 15 -4.83 9.05 -14.53
CA VAL A 15 -4.92 7.83 -15.36
C VAL A 15 -5.90 8.04 -16.52
N LYS A 16 -7.04 8.66 -16.25
CA LYS A 16 -8.02 9.02 -17.28
C LYS A 16 -7.40 9.98 -18.31
N LEU A 17 -6.65 10.99 -17.87
CA LEU A 17 -5.94 11.90 -18.78
C LEU A 17 -4.96 11.14 -19.68
N ILE A 18 -4.21 10.18 -19.14
CA ILE A 18 -3.26 9.35 -19.91
C ILE A 18 -4.01 8.53 -20.97
N GLN A 19 -5.09 7.84 -20.59
CA GLN A 19 -5.91 7.04 -21.52
C GLN A 19 -6.49 7.89 -22.64
N GLU A 20 -6.99 9.07 -22.32
CA GLU A 20 -7.58 9.99 -23.29
C GLU A 20 -6.53 10.56 -24.27
N HIS A 21 -5.28 10.75 -23.81
CA HIS A 21 -4.19 11.12 -24.71
C HIS A 21 -3.83 9.99 -25.67
N GLU A 22 -3.77 8.75 -25.18
CA GLU A 22 -3.50 7.56 -26.01
C GLU A 22 -4.62 7.30 -27.04
N ARG A 23 -5.85 7.73 -26.73
CA ARG A 23 -6.99 7.78 -27.69
C ARG A 23 -6.87 8.90 -28.73
N GLY A 24 -5.81 9.70 -28.70
CA GLY A 24 -5.51 10.74 -29.69
C GLY A 24 -5.89 12.17 -29.29
N LYS A 25 -6.30 12.43 -28.04
CA LYS A 25 -6.61 13.81 -27.61
C LYS A 25 -5.34 14.61 -27.34
N SER A 26 -5.32 15.88 -27.76
CA SER A 26 -4.15 16.76 -27.53
C SER A 26 -4.02 17.21 -26.06
N PHE A 27 -2.80 17.46 -25.60
CA PHE A 27 -2.55 17.99 -24.24
C PHE A 27 -3.22 19.35 -23.98
N ARG A 28 -3.43 20.16 -25.02
CA ARG A 28 -4.15 21.43 -24.89
C ARG A 28 -5.62 21.19 -24.54
N HIS A 29 -6.25 20.25 -25.24
CA HIS A 29 -7.64 19.87 -24.99
C HIS A 29 -7.81 19.20 -23.62
N LEU A 30 -6.91 18.28 -23.26
CA LEU A 30 -6.91 17.61 -21.96
C LEU A 30 -6.70 18.59 -20.79
N GLY A 31 -5.84 19.59 -20.99
CA GLY A 31 -5.64 20.65 -20.01
C GLY A 31 -6.91 21.45 -19.74
N VAL A 32 -7.61 21.87 -20.79
CA VAL A 32 -8.89 22.59 -20.66
C VAL A 32 -9.94 21.72 -19.95
N LEU A 33 -10.12 20.47 -20.37
CA LEU A 33 -11.07 19.53 -19.76
C LEU A 33 -10.79 19.29 -18.28
N SER A 34 -9.52 19.18 -17.91
CA SER A 34 -9.12 18.82 -16.53
C SER A 34 -8.92 20.05 -15.64
N GLY A 35 -8.98 21.26 -16.18
CA GLY A 35 -8.71 22.51 -15.47
C GLY A 35 -7.23 22.75 -15.15
N ILE A 36 -6.32 22.23 -15.99
CA ILE A 36 -4.87 22.35 -15.82
C ILE A 36 -4.19 22.90 -17.08
N GLY A 37 -2.97 23.43 -16.93
CA GLY A 37 -2.18 23.89 -18.08
C GLY A 37 -1.70 22.75 -18.98
N LYS A 38 -1.43 23.06 -20.26
CA LYS A 38 -0.82 22.13 -21.24
C LYS A 38 0.44 21.47 -20.67
N SER A 39 1.34 22.27 -20.09
CA SER A 39 2.61 21.77 -19.53
C SER A 39 2.41 20.78 -18.38
N ARG A 40 1.34 20.95 -17.59
CA ARG A 40 1.00 20.00 -16.52
C ARG A 40 0.47 18.69 -17.09
N SER A 41 -0.34 18.77 -18.16
CA SER A 41 -0.84 17.58 -18.86
C SER A 41 0.31 16.77 -19.49
N ASP A 42 1.27 17.46 -20.11
CA ASP A 42 2.50 16.86 -20.64
C ASP A 42 3.35 16.22 -19.55
N GLY A 43 3.56 16.91 -18.42
CA GLY A 43 4.30 16.37 -17.28
C GLY A 43 3.64 15.13 -16.66
N ILE A 44 2.30 15.10 -16.59
CA ILE A 44 1.54 13.92 -16.16
C ILE A 44 1.77 12.75 -17.12
N TYR A 45 1.74 12.99 -18.44
CA TYR A 45 1.95 11.94 -19.43
C TYR A 45 3.40 11.42 -19.45
N LYS A 46 4.39 12.28 -19.22
CA LYS A 46 5.79 11.87 -19.04
C LYS A 46 5.96 10.94 -17.85
N ASN A 47 5.24 11.19 -16.76
CA ASN A 47 5.26 10.36 -15.55
C ASN A 47 4.21 9.24 -15.55
N ARG A 48 3.67 8.85 -16.73
CA ARG A 48 2.55 7.91 -16.85
C ARG A 48 2.82 6.55 -16.22
N GLU A 49 4.04 6.03 -16.29
CA GLU A 49 4.40 4.72 -15.75
C GLU A 49 4.32 4.69 -14.23
N ALA A 50 4.88 5.71 -13.56
CA ALA A 50 4.75 5.85 -12.11
C ALA A 50 3.29 6.02 -11.67
N ILE A 51 2.50 6.77 -12.45
CA ILE A 51 1.07 6.99 -12.17
C ILE A 51 0.27 5.69 -12.36
N ARG A 52 0.55 4.90 -13.39
CA ARG A 52 -0.06 3.58 -13.59
C ARG A 52 0.31 2.60 -12.49
N LYS A 53 1.60 2.51 -12.14
CA LYS A 53 2.06 1.69 -11.01
C LYS A 53 1.40 2.11 -9.69
N GLN A 54 1.22 3.41 -9.49
CA GLN A 54 0.52 3.94 -8.33
C GLN A 54 -0.97 3.60 -8.36
N TYR A 55 -1.62 3.63 -9.53
CA TYR A 55 -3.01 3.23 -9.70
C TYR A 55 -3.23 1.73 -9.49
N GLU A 56 -2.33 0.89 -10.01
CA GLU A 56 -2.34 -0.56 -9.80
C GLU A 56 -2.18 -0.92 -8.33
N SER A 57 -1.34 -0.17 -7.59
CA SER A 57 -1.23 -0.34 -6.13
C SER A 57 -2.47 0.14 -5.36
N PHE A 58 -3.39 0.88 -6.01
CA PHE A 58 -4.67 1.34 -5.46
C PHE A 58 -5.89 0.46 -5.83
N ALA A 59 -5.72 -0.67 -6.54
CA ALA A 59 -6.78 -1.67 -6.74
C ALA A 59 -7.41 -2.12 -5.39
N PRO A 60 -8.66 -2.64 -5.36
CA PRO A 60 -9.85 -2.21 -4.58
C PRO A 60 -9.80 -2.34 -3.04
N ASN A 61 -8.64 -2.31 -2.41
CA ASN A 61 -8.46 -2.18 -0.97
C ASN A 61 -7.99 -0.77 -0.59
N SER A 62 -8.60 0.26 -1.19
CA SER A 62 -8.21 1.67 -1.09
C SER A 62 -8.53 2.30 0.28
N ARG A 63 -7.82 1.84 1.31
CA ARG A 63 -7.44 2.62 2.51
C ARG A 63 -5.97 2.40 2.86
N LYS A 64 -5.12 2.04 1.88
CA LYS A 64 -3.67 2.07 2.10
C LYS A 64 -3.20 3.51 2.16
N ARG A 65 -3.21 4.04 3.39
CA ARG A 65 -2.44 5.21 3.82
C ARG A 65 -1.04 5.03 3.23
N ARG A 66 -0.52 6.07 2.56
CA ARG A 66 0.85 6.09 2.02
C ARG A 66 1.79 5.39 2.99
N GLU A 67 2.43 4.31 2.55
CA GLU A 67 3.43 3.61 3.35
C GLU A 67 4.52 4.63 3.66
N LYS A 68 4.60 5.07 4.91
CA LYS A 68 5.74 5.86 5.37
C LYS A 68 6.94 4.93 5.22
N SER A 69 7.97 5.34 4.47
CA SER A 69 9.29 4.72 4.55
C SER A 69 9.81 4.92 5.97
N THR A 70 9.48 3.99 6.85
CA THR A 70 10.08 3.84 8.16
C THR A 70 11.27 2.91 8.04
N GLU A 71 12.14 2.92 9.06
CA GLU A 71 13.25 1.97 9.22
C GLU A 71 12.84 0.50 9.01
N ASN A 72 11.58 0.16 9.26
CA ASN A 72 11.04 -1.20 9.14
C ASN A 72 10.26 -1.47 7.84
N SER A 73 10.35 -0.59 6.83
CA SER A 73 9.62 -0.73 5.57
C SER A 73 10.04 -1.99 4.80
N GLU A 74 11.32 -2.34 4.88
CA GLU A 74 11.87 -3.53 4.22
C GLU A 74 11.36 -4.82 4.87
N ILE A 75 11.35 -4.88 6.20
CA ILE A 75 10.79 -6.00 6.98
C ILE A 75 9.32 -6.20 6.61
N ASN A 76 8.51 -5.12 6.68
CA ASN A 76 7.09 -5.19 6.35
C ASN A 76 6.84 -5.68 4.91
N SER A 77 7.64 -5.21 3.96
CA SER A 77 7.53 -5.59 2.54
C SER A 77 7.86 -7.07 2.34
N ALA A 78 8.94 -7.56 2.95
CA ALA A 78 9.33 -8.96 2.89
C ALA A 78 8.29 -9.87 3.56
N THR A 79 7.75 -9.46 4.71
CA THR A 79 6.68 -10.18 5.42
C THR A 79 5.40 -10.24 4.57
N TRP A 80 5.05 -9.15 3.88
CA TRP A 80 3.91 -9.14 2.97
C TRP A 80 4.10 -10.08 1.77
N ASN A 81 5.28 -10.07 1.15
CA ASN A 81 5.57 -10.96 0.03
C ASN A 81 5.47 -12.44 0.44
N TRP A 82 6.00 -12.79 1.62
CA TRP A 82 5.88 -14.13 2.17
C TRP A 82 4.41 -14.49 2.45
N PHE A 83 3.64 -13.59 3.05
CA PHE A 83 2.21 -13.82 3.32
C PHE A 83 1.44 -14.11 2.04
N GLN A 84 1.67 -13.35 0.96
CA GLN A 84 1.03 -13.60 -0.33
C GLN A 84 1.37 -14.98 -0.89
N LYS A 85 2.64 -15.40 -0.82
CA LYS A 85 3.07 -16.74 -1.26
C LYS A 85 2.39 -17.84 -0.45
N ALA A 86 2.35 -17.71 0.87
CA ALA A 86 1.71 -18.69 1.74
C ALA A 86 0.19 -18.78 1.50
N ARG A 87 -0.48 -17.67 1.15
CA ARG A 87 -1.90 -17.67 0.76
C ARG A 87 -2.15 -18.37 -0.58
N ILE A 88 -1.24 -18.24 -1.55
CA ILE A 88 -1.34 -18.95 -2.84
C ILE A 88 -1.20 -20.47 -2.63
N MET A 89 -0.38 -20.88 -1.65
CA MET A 89 -0.21 -22.28 -1.27
C MET A 89 -1.32 -22.81 -0.35
N ASP A 90 -2.41 -22.05 -0.17
CA ASP A 90 -3.54 -22.36 0.70
C ASP A 90 -3.17 -22.73 2.14
N VAL A 91 -2.06 -22.19 2.65
CA VAL A 91 -1.62 -22.44 4.01
C VAL A 91 -2.49 -21.63 4.97
N PRO A 92 -3.07 -22.24 6.02
CA PRO A 92 -3.78 -21.51 7.05
C PRO A 92 -2.78 -20.65 7.84
N LEU A 93 -2.88 -19.34 7.68
CA LEU A 93 -2.04 -18.38 8.38
C LEU A 93 -2.75 -17.89 9.63
N SER A 94 -2.03 -17.87 10.76
CA SER A 94 -2.49 -17.30 12.03
C SER A 94 -1.73 -16.01 12.36
N GLY A 95 -2.29 -15.18 13.24
CA GLY A 95 -1.62 -13.96 13.72
C GLY A 95 -0.25 -14.23 14.36
N PRO A 96 -0.14 -15.20 15.28
CA PRO A 96 1.14 -15.59 15.89
C PRO A 96 2.16 -16.09 14.86
N LEU A 97 1.73 -16.85 13.85
CA LEU A 97 2.62 -17.32 12.79
C LEU A 97 3.18 -16.15 11.96
N LEU A 98 2.34 -15.16 11.68
CA LEU A 98 2.76 -13.96 10.98
C LEU A 98 3.79 -13.16 11.81
N GLN A 99 3.56 -12.99 13.11
CA GLN A 99 4.53 -12.33 14.01
C GLN A 99 5.85 -13.10 14.11
N ALA A 100 5.81 -14.43 14.19
CA ALA A 100 7.01 -15.26 14.23
C ALA A 100 7.84 -15.09 12.96
N LYS A 101 7.18 -15.09 11.79
CA LYS A 101 7.87 -14.91 10.51
C LYS A 101 8.47 -13.51 10.39
N ASP A 102 7.74 -12.50 10.83
CA ASP A 102 8.16 -11.11 10.81
C ASP A 102 9.42 -10.89 11.68
N ARG A 103 9.51 -11.53 12.85
CA ARG A 103 10.73 -11.56 13.66
C ARG A 103 11.90 -12.25 12.95
N THR A 104 11.66 -13.39 12.29
CA THR A 104 12.70 -14.07 11.51
C THR A 104 13.25 -13.16 10.40
N ILE A 105 12.38 -12.44 9.70
CA ILE A 105 12.76 -11.50 8.65
C ILE A 105 13.55 -10.32 9.24
N ALA A 106 13.11 -9.79 10.39
CA ALA A 106 13.83 -8.73 11.08
C ALA A 106 15.25 -9.17 11.49
N SER A 107 15.41 -10.40 12.00
CA SER A 107 16.74 -10.97 12.32
C SER A 107 17.60 -11.17 11.09
N LEU A 108 17.04 -11.56 9.95
CA LEU A 108 17.76 -11.68 8.68
C LEU A 108 18.26 -10.34 8.12
N LEU A 109 17.64 -9.24 8.55
CA LEU A 109 17.99 -7.87 8.16
C LEU A 109 18.75 -7.13 9.28
N ASP A 110 19.33 -7.87 10.24
CA ASP A 110 20.07 -7.34 11.39
C ASP A 110 19.29 -6.33 12.26
N ASN A 111 17.96 -6.33 12.18
CA ASN A 111 17.09 -5.45 12.95
C ASN A 111 16.50 -6.18 14.16
N THR A 112 17.31 -6.24 15.23
CA THR A 112 16.96 -6.95 16.47
C THR A 112 16.05 -6.15 17.41
N THR A 113 15.85 -4.86 17.17
CA THR A 113 15.00 -3.99 18.02
C THR A 113 13.51 -4.16 17.70
N PHE A 114 13.20 -4.76 16.55
CA PHE A 114 11.85 -4.91 16.06
C PHE A 114 11.11 -6.08 16.74
N LYS A 115 9.97 -5.78 17.36
CA LYS A 115 9.27 -6.72 18.27
C LYS A 115 8.10 -7.49 17.66
N ALA A 116 7.69 -7.18 16.42
CA ALA A 116 6.46 -7.70 15.80
C ALA A 116 5.27 -7.68 16.79
N SER A 117 5.01 -6.53 17.40
CA SER A 117 4.05 -6.37 18.50
C SER A 117 2.60 -6.63 18.05
N ASN A 118 1.68 -6.76 19.00
CA ASN A 118 0.24 -6.87 18.67
C ASN A 118 -0.27 -5.63 17.92
N GLY A 119 0.21 -4.43 18.28
CA GLY A 119 -0.12 -3.20 17.55
C GLY A 119 0.42 -3.19 16.12
N TRP A 120 1.62 -3.74 15.90
CA TRP A 120 2.13 -3.95 14.54
C TRP A 120 1.23 -4.92 13.76
N LEU A 121 0.85 -6.05 14.35
CA LEU A 121 0.00 -7.06 13.70
C LEU A 121 -1.36 -6.47 13.28
N GLU A 122 -1.99 -5.67 14.15
CA GLU A 122 -3.26 -5.00 13.85
C GLU A 122 -3.12 -3.97 12.72
N SER A 123 -2.05 -3.16 12.76
CA SER A 123 -1.71 -2.20 11.71
C SER A 123 -1.47 -2.90 10.38
N PHE A 124 -0.71 -4.00 10.38
CA PHE A 124 -0.40 -4.82 9.21
C PHE A 124 -1.68 -5.44 8.63
N ARG A 125 -2.54 -6.00 9.47
CA ARG A 125 -3.86 -6.52 9.07
C ARG A 125 -4.71 -5.45 8.41
N THR A 126 -4.84 -4.30 9.05
CA THR A 126 -5.67 -3.18 8.58
C THR A 126 -5.15 -2.63 7.26
N THR A 127 -3.83 -2.49 7.14
CA THR A 127 -3.17 -2.00 5.92
C THR A 127 -3.37 -2.94 4.75
N HIS A 128 -3.26 -4.26 4.97
CA HIS A 128 -3.31 -5.26 3.90
C HIS A 128 -4.68 -5.91 3.72
N GLY A 129 -5.69 -5.53 4.51
CA GLY A 129 -7.04 -6.11 4.46
C GLY A 129 -7.10 -7.57 4.90
N ILE A 130 -6.20 -8.01 5.78
CA ILE A 130 -6.11 -9.40 6.22
C ILE A 130 -7.18 -9.66 7.27
N ARG A 131 -8.07 -10.63 6.99
CA ARG A 131 -9.00 -11.19 7.97
C ARG A 131 -8.52 -12.58 8.35
N PHE A 132 -8.21 -12.78 9.61
CA PHE A 132 -8.03 -14.12 10.15
C PHE A 132 -9.42 -14.64 10.49
N GLY A 133 -9.75 -15.85 10.02
CA GLY A 133 -10.98 -16.50 10.45
C GLY A 133 -10.97 -16.59 11.97
N VAL A 134 -12.03 -16.11 12.61
CA VAL A 134 -12.23 -16.34 14.04
C VAL A 134 -12.56 -17.82 14.16
N LEU A 135 -11.56 -18.65 14.49
CA LEU A 135 -11.84 -19.93 15.10
C LEU A 135 -12.37 -19.58 16.50
N SER A 136 -13.69 -19.48 16.60
CA SER A 136 -14.37 -19.41 17.90
C SER A 136 -14.02 -20.70 18.63
N GLY A 137 -13.27 -20.57 19.72
CA GLY A 137 -12.75 -21.71 20.46
C GLY A 137 -11.80 -21.27 21.56
N GLU A 138 -12.40 -20.98 22.71
CA GLU A 138 -11.88 -21.20 24.06
C GLU A 138 -10.71 -20.35 24.61
N SER A 139 -11.06 -19.68 25.71
CA SER A 139 -10.23 -18.93 26.65
C SER A 139 -9.13 -19.78 27.27
N ASN A 140 -7.96 -19.19 27.52
CA ASN A 140 -7.24 -19.51 28.74
C ASN A 140 -6.49 -18.28 29.25
N SER A 141 -7.11 -17.62 30.23
CA SER A 141 -6.44 -16.77 31.18
C SER A 141 -5.35 -17.60 31.86
N VAL A 142 -4.09 -17.21 31.75
CA VAL A 142 -3.07 -17.70 32.68
C VAL A 142 -2.85 -16.58 33.68
N SER A 143 -3.43 -16.77 34.86
CA SER A 143 -3.27 -15.92 36.03
C SER A 143 -1.82 -15.93 36.49
N ASP A 144 -1.37 -14.75 36.90
CA ASP A 144 -0.18 -14.45 37.68
C ASP A 144 -0.23 -15.12 39.06
N SER A 145 0.85 -15.82 39.43
CA SER A 145 1.35 -16.23 40.76
C SER A 145 2.59 -17.09 40.46
N GLU A 146 3.81 -16.87 40.98
CA GLU A 146 4.28 -16.34 42.26
C GLU A 146 5.75 -15.86 42.12
#